data_AF-A0A956IWY0-F1
#
_entry.id   AF-A0A956IWY0-F1
#
_cell.length_a   1.000
_cell.length_b   1.000
_cell.length_c   1.000
_cell.angle_alpha   90.00
_cell.angle_beta   90.00
_cell.angle_gamma   90.00
#
_symmetry.space_group_name_H-M   'P 1'
#
loop_
_entity.id
_entity.type
_entity.pdbx_description
1 polymer ?
#
loop_
_entity_poly.entity_id
_entity_poly.type
_entity_poly.pdbx_seq_one_letter_code
_entity_poly.pdbx_strand_id
1 'polypeptide(L)'
;GVGGLVIEPGDQRPHGWSMAGDVNGDGRADLVARSELPQTLMVFGVADSLPIDLDAVAAGAGGLRIELGPAIDPAEGVRSPALGGRPLADLSGDGLGDLAFALPAGDGSEPGSGRVALIFGRSEWGGDVAFNYVAHGERAGDRFGEDVAVADVNGDGDDDLIISAPRADPQGPESGRVYVLFGPLP
;
A
#
# COMPACT_ATOMS: atom_id res chain seq x y z
N GLY A 1 -22.37 -2.36 20.43
CA GLY A 1 -22.96 -3.70 20.49
C GLY A 1 -22.67 -4.47 19.23
N VAL A 2 -21.40 -4.86 19.08
CA VAL A 2 -20.84 -5.97 18.31
C VAL A 2 -19.56 -6.28 19.08
N GLY A 3 -19.24 -7.54 19.38
CA GLY A 3 -17.97 -7.82 20.08
C GLY A 3 -16.81 -7.43 19.17
N GLY A 4 -15.97 -6.49 19.61
CA GLY A 4 -14.82 -6.01 18.83
C GLY A 4 -14.68 -4.49 18.81
N LEU A 5 -13.81 -4.02 17.91
CA LEU A 5 -13.49 -2.62 17.64
C LEU A 5 -14.48 -2.02 16.62
N VAL A 6 -14.90 -0.78 16.85
CA VAL A 6 -15.70 0.01 15.88
C VAL A 6 -14.83 1.15 15.36
N ILE A 7 -14.83 1.37 14.04
CA ILE A 7 -14.19 2.53 13.43
C ILE A 7 -15.27 3.48 12.94
N GLU A 8 -15.31 4.66 13.54
CA GLU A 8 -16.26 5.74 13.23
C GLU A 8 -15.67 6.60 12.09
N PRO A 9 -16.38 6.79 10.97
CA PRO A 9 -15.81 7.38 9.78
C PRO A 9 -15.56 8.90 9.87
N GLY A 10 -16.17 9.59 10.84
CA GLY A 10 -16.09 11.05 10.95
C GLY A 10 -16.45 11.76 9.64
N ASP A 11 -15.73 12.83 9.34
CA ASP A 11 -15.78 13.51 8.04
C ASP A 11 -14.90 12.85 6.96
N GLN A 12 -14.17 11.78 7.29
CA GLN A 12 -13.16 11.17 6.41
C GLN A 12 -13.73 10.30 5.28
N ARG A 13 -14.99 9.85 5.38
CA ARG A 13 -15.72 9.11 4.32
C ARG A 13 -14.90 8.01 3.60
N PRO A 14 -14.35 7.02 4.33
CA PRO A 14 -13.57 5.97 3.71
C PRO A 14 -14.43 5.08 2.80
N HIS A 15 -13.91 4.74 1.62
CA HIS A 15 -14.59 3.89 0.62
C HIS A 15 -13.86 2.57 0.35
N GLY A 16 -12.75 2.30 1.03
CA GLY A 16 -12.03 1.03 0.96
C GLY A 16 -11.13 0.82 2.17
N TRP A 17 -10.85 -0.46 2.46
CA TRP A 17 -10.02 -0.88 3.60
C TRP A 17 -9.04 -1.95 3.18
N SER A 18 -7.89 -1.98 3.82
CA SER A 18 -6.89 -3.00 3.64
C SER A 18 -6.05 -3.18 4.90
N MET A 19 -5.38 -4.33 5.02
CA MET A 19 -4.48 -4.61 6.14
C MET A 19 -3.06 -4.13 5.81
N ALA A 20 -2.44 -3.42 6.74
CA ALA A 20 -1.08 -2.89 6.60
C ALA A 20 -0.01 -3.81 7.20
N GLY A 21 -0.40 -4.70 8.11
CA GLY A 21 0.56 -5.38 9.00
C GLY A 21 1.02 -4.47 10.12
N ASP A 22 2.02 -4.87 10.90
CA ASP A 22 2.54 -4.07 12.02
C ASP A 22 3.51 -2.99 11.52
N VAL A 23 2.96 -1.88 11.03
CA VAL A 23 3.75 -0.83 10.38
C VAL A 23 4.37 0.16 11.36
N ASN A 24 4.00 0.05 12.64
CA ASN A 24 4.54 0.86 13.73
C ASN A 24 5.35 0.06 14.78
N GLY A 25 5.45 -1.26 14.63
CA GLY A 25 6.24 -2.14 15.50
C GLY A 25 5.67 -2.35 16.90
N ASP A 26 4.37 -2.11 17.10
CA ASP A 26 3.73 -2.28 18.41
C ASP A 26 3.27 -3.72 18.71
N GLY A 27 3.52 -4.62 17.75
CA GLY A 27 3.16 -6.03 17.79
C GLY A 27 1.71 -6.30 17.36
N ARG A 28 1.01 -5.31 16.78
CA ARG A 28 -0.38 -5.43 16.32
C ARG A 28 -0.45 -5.11 14.84
N ALA A 29 -1.33 -5.81 14.13
CA ALA A 29 -1.59 -5.47 12.75
C ALA A 29 -2.39 -4.16 12.67
N ASP A 30 -1.91 -3.28 11.80
CA ASP A 30 -2.50 -2.00 11.47
C ASP A 30 -3.37 -2.11 10.22
N LEU A 31 -4.20 -1.08 10.00
CA LEU A 31 -5.14 -1.00 8.90
C LEU A 31 -4.88 0.26 8.08
N VAL A 32 -5.23 0.20 6.80
CA VAL A 32 -5.33 1.37 5.95
C VAL A 32 -6.76 1.58 5.48
N ALA A 33 -7.26 2.80 5.66
CA ALA A 33 -8.52 3.27 5.12
C ALA A 33 -8.25 4.22 3.95
N ARG A 34 -8.85 3.95 2.79
CA ARG A 34 -8.87 4.91 1.68
C ARG A 34 -10.00 5.90 1.85
N SER A 35 -9.65 7.18 1.97
CA SER A 35 -10.55 8.34 1.96
C SER A 35 -10.59 8.96 0.55
N GLU A 36 -11.44 9.97 0.32
CA GLU A 36 -11.47 10.70 -0.96
C GLU A 36 -10.05 11.12 -1.36
N LEU A 37 -9.63 10.70 -2.55
CA LEU A 37 -8.27 10.89 -3.04
C LEU A 37 -7.84 12.36 -2.93
N PRO A 38 -6.57 12.64 -2.59
CA PRO A 38 -5.44 11.70 -2.46
C PRO A 38 -5.21 11.18 -1.04
N GLN A 39 -6.20 11.24 -0.15
CA GLN A 39 -5.98 10.96 1.27
C GLN A 39 -6.07 9.47 1.61
N THR A 40 -5.04 8.96 2.27
CA THR A 40 -5.01 7.64 2.88
C THR A 40 -4.83 7.79 4.39
N LEU A 41 -5.64 7.08 5.17
CA LEU A 41 -5.51 7.05 6.62
C LEU A 41 -4.94 5.71 7.05
N MET A 42 -3.84 5.75 7.78
CA MET A 42 -3.30 4.60 8.48
C MET A 42 -3.84 4.59 9.90
N VAL A 43 -4.42 3.48 10.31
CA VAL A 43 -5.02 3.28 11.64
C VAL A 43 -4.19 2.23 12.36
N PHE A 44 -3.57 2.62 13.47
CA PHE A 44 -2.79 1.68 14.27
C PHE A 44 -3.68 0.72 15.05
N GLY A 45 -3.23 -0.52 15.15
CA GLY A 45 -3.87 -1.58 15.91
C GLY A 45 -3.93 -1.22 17.39
N VAL A 46 -5.03 -1.58 18.04
CA VAL A 46 -5.23 -1.30 19.47
C VAL A 46 -5.51 -2.59 20.25
N ALA A 47 -5.19 -2.58 21.54
CA ALA A 47 -5.44 -3.69 22.45
C ALA A 47 -6.88 -3.71 23.00
N ASP A 48 -7.50 -2.54 23.08
CA ASP A 48 -8.82 -2.36 23.65
C ASP A 48 -9.90 -2.42 22.56
N SER A 49 -11.14 -2.13 22.95
CA SER A 49 -12.31 -2.13 22.06
C SER A 49 -12.98 -0.75 22.03
N LEU A 50 -12.25 0.30 22.42
CA LEU A 50 -12.75 1.65 22.31
C LEU A 50 -12.92 2.01 20.83
N PRO A 51 -14.00 2.73 20.45
CA PRO A 51 -14.15 3.17 19.08
C PRO A 51 -12.97 4.03 18.63
N ILE A 52 -12.48 3.80 17.41
CA ILE A 52 -11.50 4.67 16.75
C ILE A 52 -12.27 5.70 15.91
N ASP A 53 -11.96 6.97 16.12
CA ASP A 53 -12.49 8.08 15.33
C ASP A 53 -11.48 8.45 14.24
N LEU A 54 -11.88 8.36 12.96
CA LEU A 54 -10.99 8.69 11.85
C LEU A 54 -10.64 10.18 11.77
N ASP A 55 -11.44 11.09 12.33
CA ASP A 55 -11.04 12.50 12.41
C ASP A 55 -9.88 12.69 13.40
N ALA A 56 -9.86 11.90 14.47
CA ALA A 56 -8.74 11.87 15.42
C ALA A 56 -7.50 11.23 14.79
N VAL A 57 -7.66 10.14 14.02
CA VAL A 57 -6.57 9.53 13.23
C VAL A 57 -5.98 10.52 12.24
N ALA A 58 -6.83 11.28 11.53
CA ALA A 58 -6.39 12.30 10.60
C ALA A 58 -5.60 13.44 11.28
N ALA A 59 -5.90 13.69 12.56
CA ALA A 59 -5.16 14.62 13.42
C ALA A 59 -3.92 14.00 14.10
N GLY A 60 -3.61 12.71 13.84
CA GLY A 60 -2.42 12.01 14.34
C GLY A 60 -2.62 11.20 15.62
N ALA A 61 -3.87 10.97 16.07
CA ALA A 61 -4.15 10.15 17.24
C ALA A 61 -4.42 8.68 16.84
N GLY A 62 -3.57 7.76 17.27
CA GLY A 62 -3.74 6.32 17.01
C GLY A 62 -3.55 5.93 15.54
N GLY A 63 -2.82 6.74 14.78
CA GLY A 63 -2.58 6.54 13.36
C GLY A 63 -2.03 7.80 12.71
N LEU A 64 -2.10 7.88 11.38
CA LEU A 64 -1.72 9.08 10.64
C LEU A 64 -2.50 9.27 9.35
N ARG A 65 -2.54 10.54 8.91
CA ARG A 65 -2.92 10.92 7.55
C ARG A 65 -1.70 10.91 6.65
N ILE A 66 -1.75 10.08 5.61
CA ILE A 66 -0.75 10.06 4.55
C ILE A 66 -1.28 10.93 3.41
N GLU A 67 -0.66 12.09 3.23
CA GLU A 67 -0.84 12.90 2.03
C GLU A 67 0.16 12.44 0.98
N LEU A 68 -0.33 11.72 -0.03
CA LEU A 68 0.50 11.26 -1.14
C LEU A 68 0.89 12.41 -2.11
N GLY A 69 0.48 13.64 -1.80
CA GLY A 69 0.89 14.87 -2.49
C GLY A 69 0.61 14.87 -4.01
N PRO A 70 1.31 15.70 -4.80
CA PRO A 70 1.27 15.65 -6.27
C PRO A 70 1.98 14.40 -6.84
N ALA A 71 2.57 13.55 -5.99
CA ALA A 71 3.29 12.35 -6.41
C ALA A 71 2.35 11.22 -6.85
N ILE A 72 1.03 11.37 -6.62
CA ILE A 72 -0.02 10.53 -7.20
C ILE A 72 -1.11 11.44 -7.73
N ASP A 73 -1.31 11.43 -9.05
CA ASP A 73 -2.47 12.09 -9.66
C ASP A 73 -3.70 11.19 -9.44
N PRO A 74 -4.82 11.71 -8.88
CA PRO A 74 -6.05 10.95 -8.74
C PRO A 74 -6.52 10.26 -10.04
N ALA A 75 -6.15 10.77 -11.21
CA ALA A 75 -6.41 10.18 -12.52
C ALA A 75 -5.65 8.86 -12.78
N GLU A 76 -4.58 8.57 -12.03
CA GLU A 76 -3.76 7.36 -12.18
C GLU A 76 -4.44 6.10 -11.60
N GLY A 77 -5.61 6.26 -10.98
CA GLY A 77 -6.47 5.15 -10.57
C GLY A 77 -5.87 4.28 -9.48
N VAL A 78 -5.60 4.87 -8.31
CA VAL A 78 -5.04 4.18 -7.13
C VAL A 78 -5.88 2.95 -6.77
N ARG A 79 -5.35 1.73 -7.01
CA ARG A 79 -6.15 0.50 -6.89
C ARG A 79 -6.08 -0.18 -5.53
N SER A 80 -5.03 0.02 -4.75
CA SER A 80 -4.95 -0.32 -3.32
C SER A 80 -3.73 0.31 -2.67
N PRO A 81 -3.81 0.87 -1.45
CA PRO A 81 -2.84 0.51 -0.44
C PRO A 81 -3.16 -0.92 0.03
N ALA A 82 -2.17 -1.81 0.04
CA ALA A 82 -2.16 -3.11 0.72
C ALA A 82 -2.87 -4.33 0.05
N LEU A 83 -2.06 -4.98 -0.78
CA LEU A 83 -1.69 -6.40 -0.80
C LEU A 83 -2.62 -7.38 -0.06
N GLY A 84 -3.25 -8.27 -0.83
CA GLY A 84 -4.04 -9.36 -0.29
C GLY A 84 -3.21 -10.31 0.57
N GLY A 85 -3.66 -10.55 1.80
CA GLY A 85 -3.68 -11.89 2.37
C GLY A 85 -2.70 -12.24 3.49
N ARG A 86 -1.73 -11.39 3.86
CA ARG A 86 -0.90 -11.60 5.08
C ARG A 86 -0.64 -10.29 5.84
N PRO A 87 -0.65 -10.31 7.19
CA PRO A 87 -0.38 -9.14 8.03
C PRO A 87 1.11 -8.73 8.12
N LEU A 88 1.97 -9.09 7.15
CA LEU A 88 3.42 -9.02 7.32
C LEU A 88 4.19 -8.65 6.05
N ALA A 89 3.66 -7.78 5.17
CA ALA A 89 4.40 -7.40 3.96
C ALA A 89 5.65 -6.57 4.32
N ASP A 90 6.71 -7.21 4.79
CA ASP A 90 8.00 -6.62 5.14
C ASP A 90 8.92 -6.73 3.92
N LEU A 91 8.70 -5.83 2.97
CA LEU A 91 9.47 -5.74 1.74
C LEU A 91 10.85 -5.14 1.98
N SER A 92 11.06 -4.45 3.11
CA SER A 92 12.33 -3.84 3.49
C SER A 92 13.24 -4.77 4.31
N GLY A 93 12.69 -5.85 4.89
CA GLY A 93 13.39 -6.81 5.75
C GLY A 93 13.72 -6.26 7.15
N ASP A 94 13.00 -5.24 7.62
CA ASP A 94 13.27 -4.57 8.90
C ASP A 94 12.40 -5.08 10.07
N GLY A 95 11.50 -6.02 9.78
CA GLY A 95 10.56 -6.61 10.71
C GLY A 95 9.27 -5.84 10.90
N LEU A 96 9.06 -4.73 10.18
CA LEU A 96 7.84 -3.93 10.18
C LEU A 96 7.04 -4.18 8.90
N GLY A 97 5.72 -3.99 8.98
CA GLY A 97 4.87 -4.03 7.81
C GLY A 97 5.11 -2.80 6.91
N ASP A 98 5.13 -3.02 5.60
CA ASP A 98 5.23 -2.00 4.58
C ASP A 98 3.91 -1.81 3.82
N LEU A 99 3.75 -0.63 3.24
CA LEU A 99 2.62 -0.29 2.39
C LEU A 99 3.00 -0.30 0.92
N ALA A 100 2.19 -0.94 0.09
CA ALA A 100 2.30 -0.87 -1.37
C ALA A 100 1.10 -0.18 -2.00
N PHE A 101 1.37 0.80 -2.87
CA PHE A 101 0.40 1.59 -3.63
C PHE A 101 0.47 1.22 -5.11
N ALA A 102 -0.58 0.57 -5.61
CA ALA A 102 -0.69 0.14 -6.99
C ALA A 102 -1.32 1.24 -7.87
N LEU A 103 -0.60 1.69 -8.91
CA LEU A 103 -0.93 2.82 -9.78
C LEU A 103 -0.87 2.42 -11.25
N PRO A 104 -1.79 1.57 -11.74
CA PRO A 104 -1.68 1.00 -13.07
C PRO A 104 -1.91 1.98 -14.21
N ALA A 105 -2.62 3.08 -13.99
CA ALA A 105 -2.71 4.17 -14.98
C ALA A 105 -1.67 5.28 -14.74
N GLY A 106 -0.78 5.09 -13.75
CA GLY A 106 0.31 6.02 -13.48
C GLY A 106 1.37 6.00 -14.56
N ASP A 107 2.06 7.13 -14.71
CA ASP A 107 3.22 7.20 -15.58
C ASP A 107 4.40 6.49 -14.90
N GLY A 108 4.86 5.41 -15.53
CA GLY A 108 6.05 4.68 -15.14
C GLY A 108 7.25 5.18 -15.95
N SER A 109 7.88 4.28 -16.71
CA SER A 109 8.92 4.68 -17.69
C SER A 109 8.33 5.36 -18.92
N GLU A 110 7.06 5.09 -19.23
CA GLU A 110 6.29 5.68 -20.31
C GLU A 110 4.87 6.07 -19.84
N PRO A 111 4.15 6.94 -20.57
CA PRO A 111 2.81 7.35 -20.17
C PRO A 111 1.84 6.17 -20.01
N GLY A 112 1.19 6.09 -18.85
CA GLY A 112 0.27 5.01 -18.50
C GLY A 112 0.89 3.61 -18.50
N SER A 113 2.21 3.48 -18.40
CA SER A 113 2.86 2.17 -18.26
C SER A 113 2.59 1.52 -16.90
N GLY A 114 2.17 2.30 -15.91
CA GLY A 114 1.86 1.90 -14.55
C GLY A 114 3.09 1.97 -13.62
N ARG A 115 2.85 2.10 -12.33
CA ARG A 115 3.89 2.02 -11.28
C ARG A 115 3.36 1.42 -9.98
N VAL A 116 4.26 0.97 -9.13
CA VAL A 116 3.97 0.57 -7.74
C VAL A 116 4.90 1.36 -6.83
N ALA A 117 4.34 2.06 -5.84
CA ALA A 117 5.11 2.87 -4.90
C ALA A 117 4.99 2.29 -3.49
N LEU A 118 6.10 2.23 -2.75
CA LEU A 118 6.18 1.65 -1.42
C LEU A 118 6.46 2.70 -0.36
N ILE A 119 5.88 2.53 0.82
CA ILE A 119 6.22 3.25 2.04
C ILE A 119 6.59 2.19 3.07
N PHE A 120 7.80 2.25 3.59
CA PHE A 120 8.25 1.29 4.58
C PHE A 120 7.73 1.63 5.98
N GLY A 121 7.50 0.59 6.77
CA GLY A 121 7.14 0.68 8.18
C GLY A 121 8.19 1.44 9.00
N ARG A 122 7.79 2.00 10.13
CA ARG A 122 8.71 2.63 11.08
C ARG A 122 8.11 2.70 12.47
N SER A 123 8.96 2.48 13.47
CA SER A 123 8.56 2.55 14.88
C SER A 123 8.13 3.95 15.34
N GLU A 124 8.57 4.99 14.63
CA GLU A 124 8.19 6.37 14.88
C GLU A 124 7.75 7.04 13.58
N TRP A 125 6.45 7.28 13.46
CA TRP A 125 5.88 8.03 12.35
C TRP A 125 5.93 9.54 12.64
N GLY A 126 6.65 10.28 11.80
CA GLY A 126 6.76 11.74 11.91
C GLY A 126 7.24 12.38 10.61
N GLY A 127 6.95 13.68 10.46
CA GLY A 127 7.28 14.45 9.27
C GLY A 127 6.49 14.06 8.02
N ASP A 128 6.90 14.58 6.88
CA ASP A 128 6.32 14.21 5.59
C ASP A 128 6.64 12.75 5.26
N VAL A 129 5.64 12.00 4.82
CA VAL A 129 5.81 10.61 4.40
C VAL A 129 6.15 10.58 2.91
N ALA A 130 7.33 10.10 2.56
CA ALA A 130 7.76 9.91 1.18
C ALA A 130 7.73 8.43 0.79
N PHE A 131 7.66 8.15 -0.51
CA PHE A 131 7.88 6.79 -1.01
C PHE A 131 9.35 6.40 -0.84
N ASN A 132 9.58 5.23 -0.26
CA ASN A 132 10.90 4.63 -0.12
C ASN A 132 11.37 4.04 -1.45
N TYR A 133 10.46 3.38 -2.15
CA TYR A 133 10.76 2.66 -3.38
C TYR A 133 9.64 2.84 -4.41
N VAL A 134 10.01 2.93 -5.69
CA VAL A 134 9.05 2.99 -6.81
C VAL A 134 9.50 2.05 -7.92
N ALA A 135 8.65 1.07 -8.24
CA ALA A 135 8.82 0.20 -9.40
C ALA A 135 8.00 0.74 -10.58
N HIS A 136 8.58 0.73 -11.78
CA HIS A 136 7.97 1.31 -12.98
C HIS A 136 7.67 0.26 -14.04
N GLY A 137 6.51 0.38 -14.69
CA GLY A 137 6.19 -0.35 -15.91
C GLY A 137 7.06 0.09 -17.08
N GLU A 138 7.31 -0.85 -18.00
CA GLU A 138 8.26 -0.70 -19.10
C GLU A 138 7.69 0.10 -20.28
N ARG A 139 6.48 -0.22 -20.76
CA ARG A 139 5.91 0.36 -21.98
C ARG A 139 4.55 0.99 -21.76
N ALA A 140 4.23 1.99 -22.57
CA ALA A 140 2.97 2.72 -22.50
C ALA A 140 1.77 1.78 -22.56
N GLY A 141 0.88 1.88 -21.57
CA GLY A 141 -0.34 1.10 -21.51
C GLY A 141 -0.20 -0.32 -20.96
N ASP A 142 0.99 -0.76 -20.52
CA ASP A 142 1.22 -2.10 -19.95
C ASP A 142 0.38 -2.39 -18.69
N ARG A 143 -0.07 -1.33 -18.00
CA ARG A 143 -0.84 -1.39 -16.75
C ARG A 143 -0.08 -2.13 -15.64
N PHE A 144 1.22 -1.85 -15.51
CA PHE A 144 2.05 -2.39 -14.42
C PHE A 144 1.51 -1.96 -13.06
N GLY A 145 1.34 -2.91 -12.15
CA GLY A 145 0.66 -2.67 -10.88
C GLY A 145 -0.85 -2.71 -11.01
N GLU A 146 -1.42 -3.46 -11.96
CA GLU A 146 -2.88 -3.68 -11.98
C GLU A 146 -3.34 -4.42 -10.72
N ASP A 147 -2.53 -5.39 -10.30
CA ASP A 147 -2.66 -6.14 -9.06
C ASP A 147 -1.26 -6.43 -8.49
N VAL A 148 -1.20 -6.56 -7.16
CA VAL A 148 0.03 -6.76 -6.40
C VAL A 148 -0.17 -7.81 -5.30
N ALA A 149 0.83 -8.64 -5.07
CA ALA A 149 0.87 -9.63 -3.99
C ALA A 149 2.26 -9.66 -3.36
N VAL A 150 2.33 -10.16 -2.13
CA VAL A 150 3.60 -10.33 -1.40
C VAL A 150 3.71 -11.72 -0.81
N ALA A 151 4.87 -12.33 -0.99
CA ALA A 151 5.29 -13.58 -0.38
C ALA A 151 6.79 -13.80 -0.60
N ASP A 152 7.47 -14.43 0.35
CA ASP A 152 8.74 -15.13 0.08
C ASP A 152 8.53 -16.25 -0.96
N VAL A 153 8.79 -15.96 -2.24
CA VAL A 153 8.62 -16.94 -3.32
C VAL A 153 9.90 -17.71 -3.62
N ASN A 154 11.05 -17.21 -3.16
CA ASN A 154 12.36 -17.77 -3.46
C ASN A 154 12.92 -18.63 -2.30
N GLY A 155 12.36 -18.51 -1.10
CA GLY A 155 12.70 -19.24 0.12
C GLY A 155 13.88 -18.68 0.91
N ASP A 156 14.22 -17.40 0.75
CA ASP A 156 15.34 -16.74 1.45
C ASP A 156 14.93 -16.16 2.82
N GLY A 157 13.63 -16.08 3.08
CA GLY A 157 13.07 -15.58 4.33
C GLY A 157 12.66 -14.11 4.31
N ASP A 158 12.90 -13.39 3.20
CA ASP A 158 12.44 -12.02 2.98
C ASP A 158 11.21 -12.02 2.07
N ASP A 159 10.31 -11.06 2.26
CA ASP A 159 9.08 -10.99 1.47
C ASP A 159 9.35 -10.39 0.08
N ASP A 160 8.91 -11.09 -0.98
CA ASP A 160 9.06 -10.62 -2.36
C ASP A 160 7.82 -9.88 -2.85
N LEU A 161 8.01 -8.86 -3.71
CA LEU A 161 6.91 -8.12 -4.33
C LEU A 161 6.55 -8.70 -5.71
N ILE A 162 5.32 -9.17 -5.85
CA ILE A 162 4.76 -9.73 -7.08
C ILE A 162 3.85 -8.68 -7.72
N ILE A 163 4.08 -8.36 -8.99
CA ILE A 163 3.40 -7.27 -9.70
C ILE A 163 2.89 -7.76 -11.06
N SER A 164 1.61 -7.53 -11.33
CA SER A 164 1.03 -7.84 -12.64
C SER A 164 1.07 -6.65 -13.60
N ALA A 165 1.28 -6.94 -14.89
CA ALA A 165 1.14 -6.02 -16.01
C ALA A 165 0.34 -6.73 -17.12
N PRO A 166 -1.00 -6.79 -16.99
CA PRO A 166 -1.83 -7.64 -17.84
C PRO A 166 -1.88 -7.21 -19.30
N ARG A 167 -1.50 -5.97 -19.61
CA ARG A 167 -1.48 -5.45 -20.98
C ARG A 167 -0.09 -5.43 -21.62
N ALA A 168 0.92 -5.96 -20.93
CA ALA A 168 2.23 -6.13 -21.53
C ALA A 168 2.19 -7.11 -22.70
N ASP A 169 3.10 -6.92 -23.66
CA ASP A 169 3.11 -7.66 -24.94
C ASP A 169 4.32 -8.60 -25.15
N PRO A 170 4.78 -9.41 -24.18
CA PRO A 170 5.98 -10.24 -24.37
C PRO A 170 5.82 -11.32 -25.45
N GLN A 171 4.60 -11.79 -25.73
CA GLN A 171 4.32 -12.89 -26.67
C GLN A 171 3.17 -12.58 -27.64
N GLY A 172 2.84 -11.30 -27.82
CA GLY A 172 1.70 -10.83 -28.61
C GLY A 172 0.81 -9.86 -27.83
N PRO A 173 -0.21 -9.27 -28.50
CA PRO A 173 -1.04 -8.22 -27.90
C PRO A 173 -1.72 -8.67 -26.61
N GLU A 174 -1.53 -7.88 -25.55
CA GLU A 174 -2.03 -8.05 -24.19
C GLU A 174 -1.83 -9.48 -23.65
N SER A 175 -0.69 -10.10 -23.98
CA SER A 175 -0.34 -11.45 -23.50
C SER A 175 -0.02 -11.48 -22.00
N GLY A 176 0.24 -10.30 -21.42
CA GLY A 176 0.46 -10.09 -20.01
C GLY A 176 1.85 -10.48 -19.53
N ARG A 177 2.27 -9.89 -18.41
CA ARG A 177 3.48 -10.26 -17.69
C ARG A 177 3.23 -10.19 -16.19
N VAL A 178 3.94 -11.03 -15.45
CA VAL A 178 4.07 -10.94 -13.98
C VAL A 178 5.54 -10.76 -13.67
N TYR A 179 5.82 -9.81 -12.79
CA TYR A 179 7.14 -9.49 -12.27
C TYR A 179 7.22 -9.94 -10.83
N VAL A 180 8.39 -10.41 -10.42
CA VAL A 180 8.73 -10.66 -9.02
C VAL A 180 9.98 -9.86 -8.74
N LEU A 181 9.93 -8.98 -7.74
CA LEU A 181 11.06 -8.24 -7.22
C LEU A 181 11.46 -8.89 -5.90
N PHE A 182 12.65 -9.49 -5.87
CA PHE A 182 13.11 -10.16 -4.66
C PHE A 182 13.48 -9.16 -3.58
N GLY A 183 13.04 -9.46 -2.36
CA GLY A 183 13.40 -8.72 -1.16
C GLY A 183 14.84 -8.96 -0.71
N PRO A 184 15.33 -8.19 0.28
CA PRO A 184 14.76 -6.94 0.73
C PRO A 184 14.95 -5.84 -0.31
N LEU A 185 13.93 -5.00 -0.50
CA LEU A 185 13.96 -3.84 -1.38
C LEU A 185 14.76 -2.69 -0.73
N PRO A 186 15.46 -1.86 -1.54
CA PRO A 186 16.44 -0.90 -1.04
C PRO A 186 15.85 0.33 -0.35
#